data_AF-A0A7W9DTK5-F1
#
_entry.id   AF-A0A7W9DTK5-F1
#
_cell.length_a   1.000
_cell.length_b   1.000
_cell.length_c   1.000
_cell.angle_alpha   90.00
_cell.angle_beta   90.00
_cell.angle_gamma   90.00
#
_symmetry.space_group_name_H-M   'P 1'
#
loop_
_entity.id
_entity.type
_entity.pdbx_description
1 polymer ?
#
loop_
_entity_poly.entity_id
_entity_poly.type
_entity_poly.pdbx_seq_one_letter_code
_entity_poly.pdbx_strand_id
1 'polypeptide(L)' 'MTLHAGRAVVSGRRSETSLYDFSLATYDTGDAFDQCLAKGFVQLWSLPSKIAAARDGRLGRPRFWARVAD' A
#
# COMPACT_ATOMS: atom_id res chain seq x y z
N MET A 1 -27.17 -2.49 1.83
CA MET A 1 -26.69 -3.87 2.08
C MET A 1 -27.67 -4.81 1.41
N THR A 2 -27.17 -5.89 0.82
CA THR A 2 -27.98 -6.93 0.18
C THR A 2 -27.90 -8.22 0.98
N LEU A 3 -29.04 -8.85 1.24
CA LEU A 3 -29.14 -10.15 1.88
C LEU A 3 -29.59 -11.18 0.85
N HIS A 4 -28.82 -12.25 0.66
CA HIS A 4 -29.18 -13.32 -0.28
C HIS A 4 -28.50 -14.64 0.11
N ALA A 5 -29.26 -15.75 0.10
CA ALA A 5 -28.78 -17.10 0.40
C ALA A 5 -27.91 -17.18 1.68
N GLY A 6 -28.36 -16.55 2.77
CA GLY A 6 -27.63 -16.52 4.05
C GLY A 6 -26.41 -15.59 4.08
N ARG A 7 -26.10 -14.85 3.01
CA ARG A 7 -25.01 -13.87 2.95
C ARG A 7 -25.53 -12.44 3.09
N ALA A 8 -24.87 -11.66 3.94
CA ALA A 8 -24.95 -10.21 3.97
C ALA A 8 -23.79 -9.57 3.19
N VAL A 9 -24.09 -8.63 2.29
CA VAL A 9 -23.10 -7.88 1.52
C VAL A 9 -23.30 -6.38 1.71
N VAL A 10 -22.27 -5.69 2.22
CA VAL A 10 -22.26 -4.24 2.33
C VAL A 10 -22.22 -3.62 0.93
N SER A 11 -23.15 -2.72 0.64
CA SER A 11 -23.30 -2.09 -0.69
C SER A 11 -23.01 -0.59 -0.70
N GLY A 12 -22.68 -0.01 0.46
CA GLY A 12 -22.46 1.43 0.60
C GLY A 12 -22.23 1.82 2.05
N ARG A 13 -21.57 2.96 2.24
CA ARG A 13 -21.28 3.57 3.55
C ARG A 13 -21.43 5.09 3.42
N ARG A 14 -21.93 5.74 4.47
CA ARG A 14 -21.92 7.20 4.63
C ARG A 14 -21.71 7.54 6.10
N SER A 15 -21.02 8.63 6.37
CA SER A 15 -20.83 9.17 7.72
C SER A 15 -20.59 10.67 7.61
N GLU A 16 -21.14 11.44 8.55
CA GLU A 16 -20.83 12.87 8.70
C GLU A 16 -19.37 13.10 9.15
N THR A 17 -18.74 12.07 9.73
CA THR A 17 -17.35 12.08 10.20
C THR A 17 -16.47 11.11 9.41
N SER A 18 -16.73 10.98 8.10
CA SER A 18 -15.93 10.13 7.22
C SER A 18 -14.47 10.62 7.14
N LEU A 19 -13.52 9.69 7.27
CA LEU A 19 -12.10 9.95 6.95
C LEU A 19 -11.79 9.74 5.46
N TYR A 20 -12.73 9.19 4.69
CA TYR A 20 -12.61 9.13 3.25
C TYR A 20 -12.89 10.51 2.67
N ASP A 21 -11.91 11.03 1.92
CA ASP A 21 -12.01 12.26 1.14
C ASP A 21 -11.96 11.89 -0.35
N PHE A 22 -13.01 12.26 -1.08
CA PHE A 22 -13.13 11.97 -2.50
C PHE A 22 -12.07 12.72 -3.33
N SER A 23 -11.75 13.96 -2.97
CA SER A 23 -10.81 14.80 -3.72
C SER A 23 -9.39 14.25 -3.71
N LEU A 24 -8.99 13.56 -2.64
CA LEU A 24 -7.68 12.90 -2.53
C LEU A 24 -7.62 11.53 -3.20
N ALA A 25 -8.77 10.94 -3.55
CA ALA A 25 -8.86 9.57 -4.06
C ALA A 25 -9.26 9.49 -5.53
N THR A 26 -9.78 10.57 -6.10
CA THR A 26 -10.25 10.62 -7.47
C THR A 26 -9.10 10.85 -8.47
N TYR A 27 -9.29 10.41 -9.70
CA TYR A 27 -8.45 10.77 -10.86
C TYR A 27 -9.15 11.76 -11.81
N ASP A 28 -10.37 12.17 -11.47
CA ASP A 28 -11.16 13.11 -12.25
C ASP A 28 -10.81 14.57 -11.89
N THR A 29 -11.47 15.52 -12.55
CA THR A 29 -11.44 16.93 -12.19
C THR A 29 -11.75 17.13 -10.70
N GLY A 30 -10.95 17.96 -10.04
CA GLY A 30 -11.02 18.14 -8.58
C GLY A 30 -10.10 17.21 -7.77
N ASP A 31 -9.19 16.47 -8.42
CA ASP A 31 -8.07 15.79 -7.74
C ASP A 31 -7.22 16.81 -6.96
N ALA A 32 -7.04 16.53 -5.67
CA ALA A 32 -6.28 17.35 -4.73
C ALA A 32 -5.01 16.63 -4.22
N PHE A 33 -4.73 15.41 -4.65
CA PHE A 33 -3.56 14.66 -4.20
C PHE A 33 -2.27 15.13 -4.89
N ASP A 34 -1.32 15.66 -4.11
CA ASP A 34 -0.01 16.06 -4.64
C ASP A 34 0.90 14.84 -4.89
N GLN A 35 0.88 14.37 -6.13
CA GLN A 35 1.70 13.24 -6.58
C GLN A 35 3.21 13.52 -6.54
N CYS A 36 3.65 14.78 -6.49
CA CYS A 36 5.07 15.13 -6.44
C CYS A 36 5.74 14.61 -5.15
N LEU A 37 4.98 14.55 -4.05
CA LEU A 37 5.44 14.05 -2.76
C LEU A 37 5.69 12.53 -2.76
N ALA A 38 5.01 11.78 -3.64
CA ALA A 38 5.07 10.32 -3.66
C ALA A 38 6.49 9.79 -3.94
N LYS A 39 7.25 10.46 -4.82
CA LYS A 39 8.63 10.05 -5.16
C LYS A 39 9.53 10.07 -3.92
N GLY A 40 9.47 11.16 -3.15
CA GLY A 40 10.26 11.30 -1.92
C GLY A 40 9.84 10.29 -0.87
N PHE A 41 8.54 10.10 -0.68
CA PHE A 41 8.00 9.09 0.25
C PHE A 41 8.51 7.69 -0.09
N VAL A 42 8.37 7.23 -1.33
CA VAL A 42 8.81 5.89 -1.74
C VAL A 42 10.32 5.73 -1.58
N GLN A 43 11.10 6.76 -1.91
CA GLN A 43 12.57 6.72 -1.74
C GLN A 43 12.96 6.55 -0.27
N LEU A 44 12.41 7.35 0.64
CA LEU A 44 12.72 7.31 2.06
C LEU A 44 12.17 6.05 2.73
N TRP A 45 10.91 5.70 2.47
CA TRP A 45 10.24 4.55 3.06
C TRP A 45 10.91 3.23 2.68
N SER A 46 11.40 3.11 1.44
CA SER A 46 12.11 1.91 0.97
C SER A 46 13.59 1.86 1.35
N LEU A 47 14.16 2.95 1.86
CA LEU A 47 15.61 3.07 2.08
C LEU A 47 16.18 2.00 3.03
N PRO A 48 15.57 1.71 4.20
CA PRO A 48 16.11 0.69 5.12
C PRO A 48 16.19 -0.70 4.47
N SER A 49 15.14 -1.10 3.75
CA SER A 49 15.08 -2.38 3.05
C SER A 49 16.12 -2.48 1.93
N LYS A 50 16.34 -1.39 1.18
CA LYS A 50 17.38 -1.33 0.14
C LYS A 50 18.78 -1.49 0.74
N ILE A 51 19.06 -0.84 1.87
CA ILE A 51 20.35 -0.97 2.57
C ILE A 51 20.54 -2.39 3.08
N ALA A 52 19.52 -2.98 3.70
CA ALA A 52 19.58 -4.37 4.18
C ALA A 52 19.85 -5.36 3.04
N ALA A 53 19.16 -5.20 1.90
CA ALA A 53 19.38 -6.01 0.71
C ALA A 53 20.78 -5.83 0.12
N ALA A 54 21.30 -4.60 0.07
CA ALA A 54 22.66 -4.32 -0.38
C ALA A 54 23.71 -4.97 0.55
N ARG A 55 23.51 -4.92 1.86
CA ARG A 55 24.36 -5.61 2.85
C ARG A 55 24.33 -7.12 2.63
N ASP A 56 23.14 -7.72 2.50
CA ASP A 56 23.01 -9.17 2.34
C ASP A 56 23.66 -9.65 1.04
N GLY A 57 23.54 -8.87 -0.04
CA GLY A 57 24.26 -9.11 -1.30
C GLY A 57 25.79 -9.04 -1.14
N ARG A 58 26.31 -8.04 -0.40
CA ARG A 58 27.76 -7.92 -0.11
C ARG A 58 28.29 -9.09 0.73
N LEU A 59 27.49 -9.59 1.66
CA LEU A 59 27.86 -10.69 2.55
C LEU A 59 27.61 -12.08 1.94
N GLY A 60 27.13 -12.15 0.68
CA GLY A 60 26.80 -13.42 0.02
C GLY A 60 25.74 -14.23 0.78
N ARG A 61 24.87 -13.58 1.57
CA ARG A 61 23.89 -14.29 2.38
C ARG A 61 22.85 -14.92 1.45
N PRO A 62 22.62 -16.24 1.55
CA PRO A 62 21.62 -16.89 0.73
C PRO A 62 20.26 -16.25 0.99
N ARG A 63 19.51 -16.03 -0.09
CA ARG A 63 18.14 -15.53 0.02
C ARG A 63 17.36 -16.46 0.93
N PHE A 64 16.48 -15.91 1.76
CA PHE A 64 15.75 -16.68 2.77
C PHE A 64 15.12 -17.97 2.21
N TRP A 65 14.54 -17.92 1.01
CA TRP A 65 13.97 -19.06 0.29
C TRP A 65 14.98 -20.12 -0.16
N ALA A 66 16.25 -19.77 -0.38
CA ALA A 66 17.30 -20.75 -0.69
C ALA A 66 17.68 -21.59 0.53
N ARG A 67 17.40 -21.15 1.76
CA ARG A 67 17.68 -21.92 3.00
C ARG A 67 16.57 -22.93 3.34
N VAL A 68 15.38 -22.79 2.74
CA VAL A 68 14.23 -23.67 3.01
C VAL A 68 14.14 -24.81 1.99
N ALA A 69 14.94 -24.75 0.92
CA ALA A 69 14.97 -25.73 -0.16
C ALA A 69 16.02 -26.84 0.02
N ASP A 70 16.81 -26.77 1.10
CA ASP A 70 17.73 -27.80 1.60
C ASP A 70 17.14 -28.48 2.83
#